data_AF-A0A3C1FSW8-F1
#
_entry.id   AF-A0A3C1FSW8-F1
#
_cell.length_a   1.000
_cell.length_b   1.000
_cell.length_c   1.000
_cell.angle_alpha   90.00
_cell.angle_beta   90.00
_cell.angle_gamma   90.00
#
_symmetry.space_group_name_H-M   'P 1'
#
loop_
_entity.id
_entity.type
_entity.pdbx_description
1 polymer ?
#
loop_
_entity_poly.entity_id
_entity_poly.type
_entity_poly.pdbx_seq_one_letter_code
_entity_poly.pdbx_strand_id
1 'polypeptide(L)' 'VYDSKAENLPFEDNAFDFALMVTTICFMEDPLQALREIRRILCPSG' A
#
# COMPACT_ATOMS: atom_id res chain seq x y z
N VAL A 1 11.07 -2.80 9.48
CA VAL A 1 9.66 -2.68 9.90
C VAL A 1 9.37 -1.20 10.06
N TYR A 2 8.40 -0.66 9.31
CA TYR A 2 7.97 0.74 9.39
C TYR A 2 6.73 0.82 10.26
N ASP A 3 6.65 1.81 11.14
CA ASP A 3 5.42 2.13 11.88
C ASP A 3 4.62 3.15 11.06
N SER A 4 3.71 2.66 10.22
CA SER A 4 2.82 3.50 9.42
C SER A 4 1.50 2.78 9.12
N LYS A 5 0.49 3.56 8.76
CA LYS A 5 -0.79 3.10 8.21
C LYS A 5 -0.66 2.81 6.71
N ALA A 6 -1.45 1.86 6.20
CA ALA A 6 -1.44 1.51 4.78
C ALA A 6 -1.98 2.63 3.89
N GLU A 7 -2.77 3.54 4.46
CA GLU A 7 -3.34 4.73 3.83
C GLU A 7 -2.33 5.86 3.60
N ASN A 8 -1.13 5.75 4.17
CA ASN A 8 -0.04 6.74 4.03
C ASN A 8 1.33 6.05 4.13
N LEU A 9 1.76 5.37 3.07
CA LEU A 9 3.00 4.60 3.09
C LEU A 9 4.22 5.52 2.89
N PRO A 10 5.29 5.39 3.71
CA PRO A 10 6.47 6.25 3.64
C PRO A 10 7.44 5.81 2.52
N PHE A 11 6.89 5.54 1.35
CA PHE A 11 7.63 5.08 0.18
C PHE A 11 7.37 6.01 -1.00
N GLU A 12 8.35 6.11 -1.88
CA GLU A 12 8.22 6.84 -3.14
C GLU A 12 7.30 6.10 -4.11
N ASP A 13 6.87 6.81 -5.16
CA ASP A 13 6.09 6.22 -6.25
C ASP A 13 6.93 5.18 -7.00
N ASN A 14 6.32 4.08 -7.44
CA ASN A 14 6.97 3.01 -8.20
C ASN A 14 8.22 2.41 -7.51
N ALA A 15 8.19 2.31 -6.18
CA ALA A 15 9.30 1.79 -5.38
C ALA A 15 9.39 0.25 -5.35
N PHE A 16 8.30 -0.46 -5.67
CA PHE A 16 8.23 -1.92 -5.56
C PHE A 16 7.57 -2.56 -6.78
N ASP A 17 7.99 -3.77 -7.11
CA ASP A 17 7.40 -4.57 -8.19
C ASP A 17 6.21 -5.43 -7.73
N PHE A 18 5.99 -5.54 -6.42
CA PHE A 18 4.93 -6.36 -5.84
C PHE A 18 4.54 -5.88 -4.44
N ALA A 19 3.23 -5.95 -4.13
CA ALA A 19 2.68 -5.69 -2.80
C ALA A 19 1.77 -6.84 -2.37
N LEU A 20 1.91 -7.27 -1.11
CA LEU A 20 1.09 -8.34 -0.53
C LEU A 20 0.31 -7.83 0.66
N MET A 21 -1.00 -8.08 0.64
CA MET A 21 -1.92 -7.76 1.72
C MET A 21 -2.68 -9.03 2.11
N VAL A 22 -2.39 -9.60 3.28
CA VAL A 22 -3.01 -10.86 3.72
C VAL A 22 -3.92 -10.59 4.90
N THR A 23 -5.23 -10.75 4.71
CA THR A 23 -6.25 -10.64 5.77
C THR A 23 -6.27 -9.30 6.53
N THR A 24 -5.62 -8.25 6.03
CA THR A 24 -5.55 -6.94 6.71
C THR A 24 -6.58 -5.93 6.21
N ILE A 25 -7.07 -6.06 4.96
CA ILE A 25 -7.97 -5.08 4.33
C ILE A 25 -9.25 -4.81 5.13
N CYS A 26 -9.76 -5.82 5.84
CA CYS A 26 -11.00 -5.73 6.61
C CYS A 26 -10.87 -4.88 7.89
N PHE A 27 -9.66 -4.49 8.26
CA PHE A 27 -9.36 -3.76 9.49
C PHE A 27 -8.89 -2.32 9.24
N MET A 28 -8.81 -1.91 7.97
CA MET A 28 -8.39 -0.56 7.58
C MET A 28 -9.54 0.44 7.78
N GLU A 29 -9.18 1.68 8.13
CA GLU A 29 -10.16 2.76 8.28
C GLU A 29 -10.69 3.20 6.90
N ASP A 30 -9.80 3.27 5.91
CA ASP A 30 -10.16 3.51 4.50
C ASP A 30 -9.43 2.51 3.58
N PRO A 31 -10.06 1.36 3.30
CA PRO A 31 -9.50 0.35 2.40
C PRO A 31 -9.22 0.86 0.99
N LEU A 32 -10.03 1.81 0.48
CA LEU A 32 -9.81 2.36 -0.87
C LEU A 32 -8.58 3.24 -0.91
N GLN A 33 -8.35 4.05 0.14
CA GLN A 33 -7.13 4.84 0.25
C GLN A 33 -5.89 3.97 0.37
N ALA A 34 -5.95 2.90 1.17
CA ALA A 34 -4.84 1.93 1.25
C ALA A 34 -4.53 1.26 -0.10
N LEU A 35 -5.56 0.89 -0.88
CA LEU A 35 -5.36 0.35 -2.23
C LEU A 35 -4.77 1.38 -3.21
N ARG A 36 -5.10 2.67 -3.07
CA ARG A 36 -4.47 3.75 -3.86
C ARG A 36 -3.00 3.90 -3.51
N GLU A 37 -2.65 3.85 -2.24
CA GLU A 37 -1.25 3.89 -1.80
C GLU A 37 -0.47 2.67 -2.30
N ILE A 38 -1.05 1.46 -2.22
CA ILE A 38 -0.46 0.26 -2.80
C ILE A 38 -0.20 0.46 -4.31
N ARG A 39 -1.17 0.99 -5.06
CA ARG A 39 -0.99 1.27 -6.48
C ARG A 39 0.06 2.36 -6.75
N ARG A 40 0.20 3.35 -5.87
CA ARG A 40 1.20 4.43 -6.00
C ARG A 40 2.62 3.89 -5.86
N ILE A 41 2.85 3.02 -4.88
CA ILE A 41 4.17 2.46 -4.61
C ILE A 41 4.56 1.33 -5.58
N LEU A 42 3.60 0.76 -6.31
CA LEU A 42 3.85 -0.27 -7.31
C LEU A 42 4.35 0.36 -8.62
N CYS A 43 5.36 -0.25 -9.24
CA CYS A 43 5.74 0.03 -10.63
C CYS A 43 4.52 -0.12 -11.56
N PRO A 44 4.45 0.53 -12.74
CA PRO A 44 3.28 0.47 -13.61
C PRO A 44 2.89 -0.95 -14.08
N SER A 45 3.83 -1.91 -13.96
CA SER A 45 3.66 -3.33 -14.28
C SER A 45 3.49 -4.25 -13.05
N GLY A 46 3.54 -3.70 -11.83
CA GLY A 46 3.41 -4.41 -10.56
C GLY A 46 1.99 -4.50 -10.02
#